data_AF-A0A175WE87-F1
#
_entry.id   AF-A0A175WE87-F1
#
_cell.length_a   1.000
_cell.length_b   1.000
_cell.length_c   1.000
_cell.angle_alpha   90.00
_cell.angle_beta   90.00
_cell.angle_gamma   90.00
#
_symmetry.space_group_name_H-M   'P 1'
#
loop_
_entity.id
_entity.type
_entity.pdbx_description
1 polymer ?
#
loop_
_entity_poly.entity_id
_entity_poly.type
_entity_poly.pdbx_seq_one_letter_code
_entity_poly.pdbx_strand_id
1 'polypeptide(L)'
;MPSINSDNDLPNLLNAPTKQVVVQFRTERLDLDAFKTARRALGEHIVPQVGALNDEEPEAEGAWAYWLTKLPGKMWLHGVASKGAEGRIAVNKSLGRLFAQGRLANDSGEAVVSTVRPHLDAILASSINEIMPYRQMLLGFHDKLDEIAKLPLWVTHYDLNAVNVLIDEDCKVSGLIDWELSKPKPFSVVFGRIHTIAGEFTGGEFWMPDEFEDAERGFWRELFDGLPQKTRAMLEKNIDLVQEAVILGTLLDAFFWEDGKVGCGQVTIKALPKFITYRIPLG
;
A
#
# COMPACT_ATOMS: atom_id res chain seq x y z
N MET A 1 -3.06 23.58 18.72
CA MET A 1 -3.98 22.58 18.12
C MET A 1 -4.92 22.11 19.21
N PRO A 2 -6.25 22.07 19.00
CA PRO A 2 -7.15 21.54 20.02
C PRO A 2 -6.84 20.06 20.23
N SER A 3 -6.63 19.65 21.47
CA SER A 3 -6.53 18.23 21.84
C SER A 3 -7.88 17.58 21.64
N ILE A 4 -7.96 16.61 20.74
CA ILE A 4 -9.16 15.80 20.54
C ILE A 4 -9.14 14.68 21.59
N ASN A 5 -10.01 14.78 22.60
CA ASN A 5 -10.27 13.70 23.55
C ASN A 5 -11.23 12.70 22.89
N SER A 6 -10.80 11.44 22.77
CA SER A 6 -11.51 10.35 22.08
C SER A 6 -12.95 10.14 22.56
N ASP A 7 -13.25 10.46 23.81
CA ASP A 7 -14.56 10.16 24.41
C ASP A 7 -15.64 11.20 24.07
N ASN A 8 -15.29 12.39 23.56
CA ASN A 8 -16.26 13.45 23.26
C ASN A 8 -16.70 13.50 21.78
N ASP A 9 -16.07 12.72 20.89
CA ASP A 9 -16.35 12.82 19.45
C ASP A 9 -17.46 11.88 18.99
N LEU A 10 -17.67 10.75 19.66
CA LEU A 10 -18.69 9.79 19.24
C LEU A 10 -20.13 10.36 19.34
N PRO A 11 -20.53 11.04 20.43
CA PRO A 11 -21.85 11.66 20.51
C PRO A 11 -22.02 12.76 19.46
N ASN A 12 -20.96 13.48 19.12
CA ASN A 12 -21.00 14.54 18.10
C ASN A 12 -21.08 13.98 16.66
N LEU A 13 -20.48 12.81 16.40
CA LEU A 13 -20.57 12.11 15.12
C LEU A 13 -21.95 11.46 14.90
N LEU A 14 -22.57 10.94 15.96
CA LEU A 14 -23.92 10.36 15.90
C LEU A 14 -25.02 11.44 15.81
N ASN A 15 -24.75 12.66 16.28
CA ASN A 15 -25.71 13.79 16.24
C ASN A 15 -25.54 14.71 15.01
N ALA A 16 -24.52 14.51 14.18
CA ALA A 16 -24.41 15.18 12.88
C ALA A 16 -25.30 14.46 11.84
N PRO A 17 -25.94 15.15 10.89
CA PRO A 17 -26.79 14.51 9.90
C PRO A 17 -25.97 13.50 9.07
N THR A 18 -26.22 12.21 9.29
CA THR A 18 -25.96 11.08 8.38
C THR A 18 -24.51 10.74 7.99
N LYS A 19 -23.53 10.80 8.90
CA LYS A 19 -22.27 10.06 8.67
C LYS A 19 -22.45 8.60 9.09
N GLN A 20 -22.61 7.71 8.11
CA GLN A 20 -22.61 6.26 8.36
C GLN A 20 -21.24 5.83 8.89
N VAL A 21 -21.24 4.98 9.92
CA VAL A 21 -20.02 4.40 10.49
C VAL A 21 -20.03 2.88 10.34
N VAL A 22 -18.84 2.30 10.25
CA VAL A 22 -18.60 0.87 10.38
C VAL A 22 -18.01 0.66 11.77
N VAL A 23 -18.59 -0.26 12.55
CA VAL A 23 -18.02 -0.70 13.83
C VAL A 23 -17.28 -2.00 13.58
N GLN A 24 -16.04 -2.07 14.05
CA GLN A 24 -15.17 -3.22 13.89
C GLN A 24 -14.66 -3.69 15.25
N PHE A 25 -14.83 -4.98 15.53
CA PHE A 25 -14.26 -5.67 16.67
C PHE A 25 -12.99 -6.40 16.23
N ARG A 26 -11.91 -6.29 17.01
CA ARG A 26 -10.62 -6.91 16.74
C ARG A 26 -10.12 -7.65 17.97
N THR A 27 -9.42 -8.76 17.76
CA THR A 27 -8.67 -9.50 18.80
C THR A 27 -7.27 -8.94 19.02
N GLU A 28 -6.91 -7.87 18.31
CA GLU A 28 -5.63 -7.18 18.40
C GLU A 28 -5.87 -5.67 18.28
N ARG A 29 -4.97 -4.88 18.86
CA ARG A 29 -5.08 -3.41 18.78
C ARG A 29 -4.74 -2.91 17.38
N LEU A 30 -5.61 -2.08 16.84
CA LEU A 30 -5.43 -1.44 15.55
C LEU A 30 -4.47 -0.25 15.65
N ASP A 31 -3.52 -0.14 14.72
CA ASP A 31 -2.65 1.04 14.59
C ASP A 31 -3.43 2.21 13.98
N LEU A 32 -3.94 3.09 14.84
CA LEU A 32 -4.67 4.29 14.42
C LEU A 32 -3.78 5.31 13.73
N ASP A 33 -2.46 5.29 13.94
CA ASP A 33 -1.54 6.27 13.38
C ASP A 33 -1.28 5.99 11.89
N ALA A 34 -1.38 4.74 11.45
CA ALA A 34 -1.37 4.38 10.04
C ALA A 34 -2.50 5.09 9.27
N PHE A 35 -3.73 5.04 9.78
CA PHE A 35 -4.89 5.73 9.22
C PHE A 35 -4.71 7.25 9.22
N LYS A 36 -4.26 7.82 10.34
CA LYS A 36 -4.03 9.28 10.44
C LYS A 36 -2.97 9.75 9.44
N THR A 37 -1.89 8.99 9.29
CA THR A 37 -0.80 9.30 8.36
C THR A 37 -1.30 9.24 6.92
N ALA A 38 -2.00 8.17 6.55
CA ALA A 38 -2.56 8.01 5.22
C ALA A 38 -3.62 9.09 4.91
N ARG A 39 -4.53 9.39 5.84
CA ARG A 39 -5.57 10.42 5.69
C ARG A 39 -4.97 11.82 5.53
N ARG A 40 -3.86 12.12 6.21
CA ARG A 40 -3.13 13.39 6.04
C ARG A 40 -2.53 13.52 4.64
N ALA A 41 -1.99 12.42 4.09
CA ALA A 41 -1.33 12.42 2.80
C ALA A 41 -2.32 12.37 1.62
N LEU A 42 -3.38 11.58 1.74
CA LEU A 42 -4.29 11.24 0.63
C LEU A 42 -5.66 11.92 0.73
N GLY A 43 -5.97 12.55 1.86
CA GLY A 43 -7.19 13.31 2.06
C GLY A 43 -8.34 12.52 2.69
N GLU A 44 -9.34 13.28 3.15
CA GLU A 44 -10.42 12.75 3.99
C GLU A 44 -11.48 11.91 3.28
N HIS A 45 -11.59 12.05 1.97
CA HIS A 45 -12.52 11.25 1.17
C HIS A 45 -11.94 9.90 0.77
N ILE A 46 -10.62 9.72 0.92
CA ILE A 46 -9.92 8.52 0.48
C ILE A 46 -9.66 7.55 1.62
N VAL A 47 -9.32 8.06 2.80
CA VAL A 47 -8.96 7.23 3.95
C VAL A 47 -9.99 7.43 5.06
N PRO A 48 -10.57 6.35 5.62
CA PRO A 48 -11.58 6.50 6.65
C PRO A 48 -10.99 7.20 7.88
N GLN A 49 -11.78 8.06 8.51
CA GLN A 49 -11.48 8.48 9.87
C GLN A 49 -11.76 7.30 10.80
N VAL A 50 -10.86 7.04 11.74
CA VAL A 50 -10.96 5.94 12.69
C VAL A 50 -10.81 6.46 14.12
N GLY A 51 -11.48 5.81 15.07
CA GLY A 51 -11.26 6.01 16.50
C GLY A 51 -11.58 4.74 17.29
N ALA A 52 -11.00 4.63 18.48
CA ALA A 52 -11.37 3.59 19.44
C ALA A 52 -12.70 3.97 20.11
N LEU A 53 -13.52 2.96 20.43
CA LEU A 53 -14.76 3.13 21.20
C LEU A 53 -14.53 3.09 22.72
N ASN A 54 -13.37 2.60 23.18
CA ASN A 54 -12.97 2.47 24.59
C ASN A 54 -14.08 1.86 25.47
N ASP A 55 -14.37 0.58 25.25
CA ASP A 55 -15.42 -0.16 25.97
C ASP A 55 -14.77 -1.21 26.88
N GLU A 56 -15.02 -1.12 28.19
CA GLU A 56 -14.39 -1.98 29.20
C GLU A 56 -14.79 -3.46 29.06
N GLU A 57 -16.02 -3.75 28.60
CA GLU A 57 -16.52 -5.13 28.53
C GLU A 57 -15.80 -5.95 27.44
N PRO A 58 -15.74 -5.51 26.16
CA PRO A 58 -14.91 -6.16 25.16
C PRO A 58 -13.42 -6.20 25.54
N GLU A 59 -12.88 -5.13 26.12
CA GLU A 59 -11.47 -5.06 26.50
C GLU A 59 -11.10 -6.08 27.59
N ALA A 60 -12.01 -6.32 28.55
CA ALA A 60 -11.84 -7.37 29.56
C ALA A 60 -11.83 -8.79 28.94
N GLU A 61 -12.47 -8.97 27.79
CA GLU A 61 -12.46 -10.23 27.03
C GLU A 61 -11.31 -10.32 26.00
N GLY A 62 -10.42 -9.33 25.97
CA GLY A 62 -9.30 -9.28 25.02
C GLY A 62 -9.72 -8.87 23.61
N ALA A 63 -10.80 -8.09 23.49
CA ALA A 63 -11.26 -7.52 22.23
C ALA A 63 -11.24 -5.98 22.29
N TRP A 64 -11.01 -5.35 21.14
CA TRP A 64 -11.04 -3.89 21.01
C TRP A 64 -12.06 -3.49 19.95
N ALA A 65 -12.85 -2.47 20.25
CA ALA A 65 -13.87 -1.96 19.36
C ALA A 65 -13.46 -0.60 18.77
N TYR A 66 -13.62 -0.46 17.46
CA TYR A 66 -13.28 0.73 16.71
C TYR A 66 -14.46 1.18 15.85
N TRP A 67 -14.54 2.49 15.62
CA TRP A 67 -15.45 3.06 14.63
C TRP A 67 -14.65 3.61 13.46
N LEU A 68 -15.19 3.47 12.25
CA LEU A 68 -14.63 3.98 11.01
C LEU A 68 -15.70 4.73 10.23
N THR A 69 -15.38 5.88 9.62
CA THR A 69 -16.31 6.51 8.65
C THR A 69 -16.48 5.60 7.44
N LYS A 70 -17.72 5.31 7.07
CA LYS A 70 -18.02 4.58 5.84
C LYS A 70 -17.72 5.46 4.62
N LEU A 71 -16.78 5.03 3.80
CA LEU A 71 -16.46 5.69 2.53
C LEU A 71 -17.45 5.30 1.43
N PRO A 72 -17.71 6.19 0.45
CA PRO A 72 -18.55 5.88 -0.69
C PRO A 72 -17.83 4.95 -1.70
N GLY A 73 -18.63 4.26 -2.52
CA GLY A 73 -18.14 3.43 -3.62
C GLY A 73 -18.43 1.94 -3.43
N LYS A 74 -17.96 1.14 -4.40
CA LYS A 74 -18.02 -0.32 -4.39
C LYS A 74 -16.60 -0.88 -4.40
N MET A 75 -16.38 -2.02 -3.76
CA MET A 75 -15.10 -2.72 -3.88
C MET A 75 -14.79 -2.97 -5.36
N TRP A 76 -13.55 -2.70 -5.77
CA TRP A 76 -13.07 -2.90 -7.14
C TRP A 76 -13.43 -4.32 -7.63
N LEU A 77 -13.18 -5.34 -6.82
CA LEU A 77 -13.53 -6.73 -7.11
C LEU A 77 -14.94 -6.91 -7.67
N HIS A 78 -15.91 -6.13 -7.20
CA HIS A 78 -17.30 -6.17 -7.67
C HIS A 78 -17.63 -5.08 -8.71
N GLY A 79 -16.96 -3.93 -8.66
CA GLY A 79 -17.28 -2.79 -9.51
C GLY A 79 -16.75 -2.89 -10.94
N VAL A 80 -15.62 -3.59 -11.18
CA VAL A 80 -14.99 -3.70 -12.51
C VAL A 80 -15.44 -4.93 -13.30
N ALA A 81 -16.14 -5.88 -12.66
CA ALA A 81 -16.58 -7.12 -13.33
C ALA A 81 -17.39 -6.87 -14.62
N SER A 82 -18.05 -5.72 -14.76
CA SER A 82 -18.78 -5.31 -15.97
C SER A 82 -18.04 -4.30 -16.88
N LYS A 83 -16.88 -3.80 -16.45
CA LYS A 83 -16.13 -2.72 -17.12
C LYS A 83 -14.88 -3.22 -17.85
N GLY A 84 -14.42 -4.44 -17.55
CA GLY A 84 -13.30 -5.09 -18.24
C GLY A 84 -12.02 -4.24 -18.28
N ALA A 85 -11.34 -4.25 -19.42
CA ALA A 85 -10.07 -3.57 -19.65
C ALA A 85 -10.11 -2.07 -19.34
N GLU A 86 -11.13 -1.36 -19.80
CA GLU A 86 -11.28 0.09 -19.56
C GLU A 86 -11.37 0.41 -18.07
N GLY A 87 -12.12 -0.40 -17.32
CA GLY A 87 -12.22 -0.27 -15.87
C GLY A 87 -10.88 -0.47 -15.19
N ARG A 88 -10.11 -1.49 -15.55
CA ARG A 88 -8.77 -1.74 -14.98
C ARG A 88 -7.82 -0.57 -15.22
N ILE A 89 -7.76 -0.06 -16.46
CA ILE A 89 -6.93 1.09 -16.82
C ILE A 89 -7.36 2.33 -16.03
N ALA A 90 -8.66 2.58 -15.91
CA ALA A 90 -9.20 3.72 -15.18
C ALA A 90 -8.83 3.68 -13.68
N VAL A 91 -8.98 2.51 -13.04
CA VAL A 91 -8.60 2.33 -11.62
C VAL A 91 -7.11 2.54 -11.43
N ASN A 92 -6.26 1.94 -12.27
CA ASN A 92 -4.80 2.09 -12.18
C ASN A 92 -4.37 3.54 -12.36
N LYS A 93 -4.91 4.26 -13.36
CA LYS A 93 -4.69 5.71 -13.51
C LYS A 93 -5.12 6.49 -12.28
N SER A 94 -6.27 6.14 -11.70
CA SER A 94 -6.78 6.81 -10.50
C SER A 94 -5.92 6.55 -9.27
N LEU A 95 -5.38 5.34 -9.11
CA LEU A 95 -4.40 5.02 -8.08
C LEU A 95 -3.11 5.83 -8.28
N GLY A 96 -2.61 5.93 -9.52
CA GLY A 96 -1.44 6.75 -9.85
C GLY A 96 -1.60 8.21 -9.42
N ARG A 97 -2.71 8.86 -9.81
CA ARG A 97 -3.04 10.24 -9.39
C ARG A 97 -3.10 10.39 -7.87
N LEU A 98 -3.72 9.41 -7.20
CA LEU A 98 -3.88 9.45 -5.76
C LEU A 98 -2.53 9.34 -5.06
N PHE A 99 -1.71 8.35 -5.42
CA PHE A 99 -0.40 8.15 -4.81
C PHE A 99 0.60 9.25 -5.18
N ALA A 100 0.38 10.06 -6.21
CA ALA A 100 1.19 11.25 -6.47
C ALA A 100 1.20 12.26 -5.31
N GLN A 101 0.14 12.26 -4.48
CA GLN A 101 0.01 13.11 -3.30
C GLN A 101 0.68 12.50 -2.05
N GLY A 102 1.13 11.26 -2.13
CA GLY A 102 1.54 10.44 -1.00
C GLY A 102 2.86 10.80 -0.31
N ARG A 103 3.50 11.91 -0.68
CA ARG A 103 4.80 12.30 -0.12
C ARG A 103 4.68 12.73 1.34
N LEU A 104 5.54 12.16 2.20
CA LEU A 104 5.58 12.48 3.63
C LEU A 104 6.85 13.26 4.04
N ALA A 105 8.01 12.95 3.44
CA ALA A 105 9.27 13.63 3.73
C ALA A 105 10.22 13.69 2.51
N ASN A 106 11.36 14.37 2.65
CA ASN A 106 12.36 14.49 1.58
C ASN A 106 13.29 13.28 1.46
N ASP A 107 13.51 12.58 2.56
CA ASP A 107 14.31 11.37 2.68
C ASP A 107 13.51 10.31 3.46
N SER A 108 14.01 9.08 3.49
CA SER A 108 13.35 7.93 4.11
C SER A 108 14.27 7.14 5.04
N GLY A 109 15.34 7.77 5.52
CA GLY A 109 16.39 7.11 6.30
C GLY A 109 15.85 6.37 7.53
N GLU A 110 14.97 7.00 8.30
CA GLU A 110 14.34 6.37 9.46
C GLU A 110 13.48 5.15 9.07
N ALA A 111 12.71 5.24 7.98
CA ALA A 111 11.89 4.11 7.49
C ALA A 111 12.74 2.95 6.98
N VAL A 112 13.89 3.24 6.36
CA VAL A 112 14.86 2.21 5.98
C VAL A 112 15.41 1.49 7.21
N VAL A 113 15.85 2.23 8.23
CA VAL A 113 16.42 1.66 9.46
C VAL A 113 15.39 0.89 10.28
N SER A 114 14.18 1.41 10.43
CA SER A 114 13.15 0.85 11.31
C SER A 114 12.29 -0.23 10.66
N THR A 115 12.16 -0.24 9.33
CA THR A 115 11.17 -1.10 8.63
C THR A 115 11.81 -1.93 7.53
N VAL A 116 12.51 -1.31 6.58
CA VAL A 116 13.03 -2.01 5.39
C VAL A 116 14.19 -2.94 5.74
N ARG A 117 15.19 -2.43 6.48
CA ARG A 117 16.39 -3.19 6.86
C ARG A 117 16.05 -4.39 7.73
N PRO A 118 15.27 -4.27 8.83
CA PRO A 118 14.93 -5.44 9.66
C PRO A 118 14.16 -6.51 8.89
N HIS A 119 13.28 -6.11 7.95
CA HIS A 119 12.57 -7.05 7.08
C HIS A 119 13.55 -7.78 6.15
N LEU A 120 14.43 -7.05 5.48
CA LEU A 120 15.44 -7.65 4.61
C LEU A 120 16.40 -8.57 5.37
N ASP A 121 16.83 -8.16 6.56
CA ASP A 121 17.70 -8.96 7.44
C ASP A 121 16.99 -10.26 7.88
N ALA A 122 15.71 -10.19 8.21
CA ALA A 122 14.91 -11.37 8.54
C ALA A 122 14.83 -12.34 7.36
N ILE A 123 14.61 -11.84 6.14
CA ILE A 123 14.61 -12.67 4.91
C ILE A 123 15.99 -13.31 4.71
N LEU A 124 17.08 -12.55 4.84
CA LEU A 124 18.44 -13.06 4.66
C LEU A 124 18.84 -14.08 5.74
N ALA A 125 18.31 -13.96 6.95
CA ALA A 125 18.51 -14.90 8.05
C ALA A 125 17.60 -16.14 7.97
N SER A 126 16.51 -16.08 7.18
CA SER A 126 15.55 -17.17 7.06
C SER A 126 16.14 -18.40 6.34
N SER A 127 15.73 -19.57 6.81
CA SER A 127 16.09 -20.88 6.22
C SER A 127 15.08 -21.38 5.18
N ILE A 128 14.15 -20.54 4.73
CA ILE A 128 13.15 -20.90 3.71
C ILE A 128 13.85 -21.14 2.37
N ASN A 129 13.61 -22.31 1.77
CA ASN A 129 14.30 -22.74 0.55
C ASN A 129 13.96 -21.83 -0.65
N GLU A 130 12.74 -21.31 -0.70
CA GLU A 130 12.21 -20.41 -1.72
C GLU A 130 12.99 -19.10 -1.84
N ILE A 131 13.75 -18.71 -0.79
CA ILE A 131 14.59 -17.50 -0.79
C ILE A 131 15.91 -17.75 -1.55
N MET A 132 16.40 -19.00 -1.60
CA MET A 132 17.74 -19.32 -2.12
C MET A 132 18.02 -18.79 -3.53
N PRO A 133 17.10 -18.89 -4.51
CA PRO A 133 17.32 -18.34 -5.85
C PRO A 133 17.53 -16.82 -5.88
N TYR A 134 17.04 -16.10 -4.87
CA TYR A 134 17.04 -14.64 -4.80
C TYR A 134 18.07 -14.09 -3.81
N ARG A 135 18.80 -14.94 -3.08
CA ARG A 135 19.70 -14.53 -1.99
C ARG A 135 20.75 -13.51 -2.42
N GLN A 136 21.36 -13.69 -3.58
CA GLN A 136 22.37 -12.73 -4.08
C GLN A 136 21.75 -11.38 -4.46
N MET A 137 20.54 -11.38 -4.99
CA MET A 137 19.80 -10.15 -5.28
C MET A 137 19.43 -9.41 -3.98
N LEU A 138 18.97 -10.14 -2.96
CA LEU A 138 18.67 -9.59 -1.64
C LEU A 138 19.90 -8.99 -0.96
N LEU A 139 21.08 -9.64 -1.06
CA LEU A 139 22.34 -9.08 -0.57
C LEU A 139 22.72 -7.80 -1.32
N GLY A 140 22.56 -7.78 -2.65
CA GLY A 140 22.78 -6.58 -3.44
C GLY A 140 21.88 -5.41 -3.04
N PHE A 141 20.62 -5.68 -2.66
CA PHE A 141 19.74 -4.64 -2.11
C PHE A 141 20.14 -4.20 -0.70
N HIS A 142 20.63 -5.12 0.13
CA HIS A 142 21.12 -4.79 1.46
C HIS A 142 22.26 -3.76 1.38
N ASP A 143 23.19 -3.93 0.43
CA ASP A 143 24.31 -3.01 0.19
C ASP A 143 23.86 -1.64 -0.36
N LYS A 144 22.66 -1.56 -0.94
CA LYS A 144 22.09 -0.34 -1.52
C LYS A 144 21.13 0.41 -0.61
N LEU A 145 20.86 -0.08 0.60
CA LEU A 145 19.87 0.53 1.49
C LEU A 145 20.17 2.00 1.81
N ASP A 146 21.45 2.39 1.89
CA ASP A 146 21.85 3.77 2.15
C ASP A 146 21.58 4.70 0.94
N GLU A 147 21.56 4.16 -0.27
CA GLU A 147 21.16 4.89 -1.47
C GLU A 147 19.65 5.01 -1.55
N ILE A 148 18.94 3.90 -1.30
CA ILE A 148 17.46 3.84 -1.26
C ILE A 148 16.91 4.80 -0.18
N ALA A 149 17.59 4.94 0.96
CA ALA A 149 17.23 5.88 2.03
C ALA A 149 17.18 7.35 1.59
N LYS A 150 17.86 7.71 0.50
CA LYS A 150 17.85 9.07 -0.08
C LYS A 150 16.58 9.35 -0.87
N LEU A 151 15.79 8.32 -1.20
CA LEU A 151 14.48 8.50 -1.83
C LEU A 151 13.49 9.10 -0.82
N PRO A 152 12.49 9.89 -1.27
CA PRO A 152 11.50 10.50 -0.40
C PRO A 152 10.68 9.45 0.37
N LEU A 153 10.34 9.73 1.62
CA LEU A 153 9.37 8.93 2.36
C LEU A 153 7.98 9.07 1.74
N TRP A 154 7.30 7.94 1.54
CA TRP A 154 6.00 7.87 0.90
C TRP A 154 4.99 7.08 1.74
N VAL A 155 3.72 7.50 1.68
CA VAL A 155 2.62 6.70 2.19
C VAL A 155 2.59 5.36 1.46
N THR A 156 2.38 4.28 2.21
CA THR A 156 2.36 2.91 1.67
C THR A 156 1.08 2.26 2.15
N HIS A 157 0.43 1.50 1.28
CA HIS A 157 -0.67 0.63 1.68
C HIS A 157 -0.12 -0.80 1.77
N TYR A 158 -0.30 -1.46 2.91
CA TYR A 158 0.24 -2.80 3.15
C TYR A 158 -0.30 -3.83 2.14
N ASP A 159 -1.63 -3.94 2.07
CA ASP A 159 -2.29 -4.95 1.25
C ASP A 159 -3.16 -4.31 0.16
N LEU A 160 -2.53 -3.54 -0.76
CA LEU A 160 -3.26 -2.89 -1.84
C LEU A 160 -3.71 -3.92 -2.88
N ASN A 161 -5.02 -4.19 -2.93
CA ASN A 161 -5.63 -5.20 -3.81
C ASN A 161 -7.08 -4.82 -4.17
N ALA A 162 -7.75 -5.64 -4.99
CA ALA A 162 -9.12 -5.35 -5.46
C ALA A 162 -10.21 -5.38 -4.36
N VAL A 163 -9.95 -5.90 -3.16
CA VAL A 163 -10.91 -5.88 -2.04
C VAL A 163 -10.73 -4.65 -1.14
N ASN A 164 -9.53 -4.06 -1.11
CA ASN A 164 -9.21 -2.88 -0.30
C ASN A 164 -9.35 -1.53 -1.04
N VAL A 165 -9.72 -1.58 -2.32
CA VAL A 165 -9.96 -0.39 -3.17
C VAL A 165 -11.45 -0.20 -3.42
N LEU A 166 -12.00 0.96 -3.06
CA LEU A 166 -13.35 1.38 -3.41
C LEU A 166 -13.33 2.27 -4.64
N ILE A 167 -14.29 2.08 -5.53
CA ILE A 167 -14.44 2.82 -6.78
C ILE A 167 -15.85 3.38 -6.96
N ASP A 168 -15.94 4.50 -7.69
CA ASP A 168 -17.19 5.08 -8.15
C ASP A 168 -17.68 4.45 -9.48
N GLU A 169 -18.75 5.01 -10.05
CA GLU A 169 -19.36 4.52 -11.29
C GLU A 169 -18.48 4.71 -12.54
N ASP A 170 -17.52 5.64 -12.46
CA ASP A 170 -16.52 5.97 -13.49
C ASP A 170 -15.22 5.16 -13.32
N CYS A 171 -15.17 4.20 -12.38
CA CYS A 171 -13.96 3.46 -12.01
C CYS A 171 -12.83 4.36 -11.47
N LYS A 172 -13.16 5.50 -10.87
CA LYS A 172 -12.19 6.30 -10.11
C LYS A 172 -12.17 5.81 -8.67
N VAL A 173 -10.99 5.81 -8.07
CA VAL A 173 -10.80 5.41 -6.68
C VAL A 173 -11.51 6.42 -5.78
N SER A 174 -12.53 5.96 -5.05
CA SER A 174 -13.31 6.76 -4.11
C SER A 174 -12.95 6.48 -2.65
N GLY A 175 -12.13 5.46 -2.39
CA GLY A 175 -11.68 5.12 -1.04
C GLY A 175 -10.66 3.99 -1.02
N LEU A 176 -9.81 3.99 0.01
CA LEU A 176 -8.87 2.93 0.35
C LEU A 176 -9.11 2.55 1.82
N ILE A 177 -9.30 1.27 2.08
CA ILE A 177 -9.60 0.73 3.42
C ILE A 177 -8.48 -0.21 3.88
N ASP A 178 -8.51 -0.65 5.13
CA ASP A 178 -7.56 -1.65 5.68
C ASP A 178 -6.09 -1.16 5.78
N TRP A 179 -5.91 -0.04 6.49
CA TRP A 179 -4.60 0.60 6.65
C TRP A 179 -3.78 0.10 7.84
N GLU A 180 -4.29 -0.79 8.67
CA GLU A 180 -3.73 -1.09 10.01
C GLU A 180 -2.30 -1.63 10.02
N LEU A 181 -1.85 -2.28 8.94
CA LEU A 181 -0.47 -2.79 8.81
C LEU A 181 0.42 -1.86 7.97
N SER A 182 -0.09 -0.70 7.57
CA SER A 182 0.57 0.20 6.63
C SER A 182 1.63 1.06 7.30
N LYS A 183 2.88 0.89 6.87
CA LYS A 183 4.02 1.70 7.31
C LYS A 183 4.62 2.44 6.13
N PRO A 184 4.86 3.77 6.22
CA PRO A 184 5.58 4.51 5.20
C PRO A 184 6.92 3.87 4.82
N LYS A 185 7.26 3.88 3.52
CA LYS A 185 8.53 3.35 3.01
C LYS A 185 9.15 4.33 1.99
N PRO A 186 10.42 4.12 1.57
CA PRO A 186 11.01 4.90 0.49
C PRO A 186 10.16 4.84 -0.78
N PHE A 187 10.15 5.93 -1.56
CA PHE A 187 9.47 5.96 -2.86
C PHE A 187 9.85 4.74 -3.70
N SER A 188 8.90 4.25 -4.48
CA SER A 188 8.99 3.02 -5.27
C SER A 188 9.05 1.69 -4.52
N VAL A 189 9.63 1.61 -3.31
CA VAL A 189 9.48 0.40 -2.46
C VAL A 189 8.00 0.13 -2.17
N VAL A 190 7.22 1.21 -2.05
CA VAL A 190 5.76 1.18 -1.82
C VAL A 190 4.96 0.59 -2.99
N PHE A 191 5.54 0.54 -4.19
CA PHE A 191 4.86 0.10 -5.41
C PHE A 191 5.28 -1.32 -5.84
N GLY A 192 5.87 -2.11 -4.93
CA GLY A 192 6.26 -3.50 -5.19
C GLY A 192 5.11 -4.41 -5.66
N ARG A 193 3.86 -4.02 -5.40
CA ARG A 193 2.62 -4.71 -5.81
C ARG A 193 2.02 -4.21 -7.12
N ILE A 194 2.69 -3.33 -7.88
CA ILE A 194 2.13 -2.79 -9.13
C ILE A 194 1.65 -3.89 -10.09
N HIS A 195 2.37 -5.02 -10.13
CA HIS A 195 1.99 -6.20 -10.91
C HIS A 195 0.63 -6.77 -10.55
N THR A 196 0.29 -6.82 -9.26
CA THR A 196 -0.95 -7.44 -8.79
C THR A 196 -2.15 -6.50 -8.91
N ILE A 197 -1.87 -5.20 -9.14
CA ILE A 197 -2.88 -4.17 -9.40
C ILE A 197 -3.19 -4.11 -10.91
N ALA A 198 -2.16 -4.23 -11.76
CA ALA A 198 -2.34 -4.27 -13.20
C ALA A 198 -2.71 -5.66 -13.75
N GLY A 199 -2.39 -6.74 -13.02
CA GLY A 199 -2.66 -8.12 -13.40
C GLY A 199 -3.75 -8.78 -12.57
N GLU A 200 -3.83 -10.11 -12.65
CA GLU A 200 -4.80 -10.92 -11.90
C GLU A 200 -4.19 -12.22 -11.40
N PHE A 201 -4.69 -12.72 -10.28
CA PHE A 201 -4.45 -14.10 -9.87
C PHE A 201 -5.69 -14.94 -10.15
N THR A 202 -5.56 -15.91 -11.05
CA THR A 202 -6.64 -16.82 -11.45
C THR A 202 -6.12 -18.25 -11.39
N GLY A 203 -6.83 -19.14 -10.70
CA GLY A 203 -6.44 -20.55 -10.61
C GLY A 203 -5.09 -20.82 -9.91
N GLY A 204 -4.62 -19.89 -9.06
CA GLY A 204 -3.32 -20.00 -8.39
C GLY A 204 -2.12 -19.65 -9.27
N GLU A 205 -2.35 -18.99 -10.41
CA GLU A 205 -1.34 -18.46 -11.31
C GLU A 205 -1.55 -16.96 -11.53
N PHE A 206 -0.45 -16.25 -11.77
CA PHE A 206 -0.51 -14.84 -12.16
C PHE A 206 -0.73 -14.72 -13.67
N TRP A 207 -1.75 -13.97 -14.04
CA TRP A 207 -2.09 -13.68 -15.42
C TRP A 207 -1.92 -12.19 -15.72
N MET A 208 -1.35 -11.89 -16.90
CA MET A 208 -1.28 -10.55 -17.45
C MET A 208 -2.39 -10.42 -18.49
N PRO A 209 -3.45 -9.65 -18.22
CA PRO A 209 -4.45 -9.34 -19.24
C PRO A 209 -3.87 -8.60 -20.43
N ASP A 210 -4.60 -8.57 -21.54
CA ASP A 210 -4.21 -7.84 -22.75
C ASP A 210 -3.97 -6.35 -22.45
N GLU A 211 -4.76 -5.77 -21.52
CA GLU A 211 -4.60 -4.37 -21.08
C GLU A 211 -3.53 -4.14 -20.00
N PHE A 212 -2.79 -5.18 -19.57
CA PHE A 212 -1.84 -5.10 -18.45
C PHE A 212 -0.89 -3.92 -18.60
N GLU A 213 -0.22 -3.81 -19.77
CA GLU A 213 0.77 -2.77 -20.06
C GLU A 213 0.15 -1.36 -20.07
N ASP A 214 -1.07 -1.23 -20.58
CA ASP A 214 -1.79 0.04 -20.59
C ASP A 214 -2.22 0.48 -19.18
N ALA A 215 -2.60 -0.49 -18.34
CA ALA A 215 -2.96 -0.24 -16.96
C ALA A 215 -1.75 0.25 -16.14
N GLU A 216 -0.61 -0.44 -16.22
CA GLU A 216 0.60 -0.02 -15.51
C GLU A 216 1.15 1.32 -16.02
N ARG A 217 1.14 1.55 -17.34
CA ARG A 217 1.59 2.81 -17.93
C ARG A 217 0.68 3.94 -17.52
N GLY A 218 -0.63 3.68 -17.45
CA GLY A 218 -1.60 4.58 -16.87
C GLY A 218 -1.27 4.95 -15.42
N PHE A 219 -0.98 3.98 -14.56
CA PHE A 219 -0.57 4.22 -13.18
C PHE A 219 0.68 5.10 -13.10
N TRP A 220 1.77 4.70 -13.75
CA TRP A 220 3.05 5.40 -13.64
C TRP A 220 3.02 6.80 -14.25
N ARG A 221 2.34 6.99 -15.38
CA ARG A 221 2.17 8.31 -16.00
C ARG A 221 1.47 9.27 -15.05
N GLU A 222 0.30 8.87 -14.54
CA GLU A 222 -0.49 9.72 -13.64
C GLU A 222 0.23 9.98 -12.31
N LEU A 223 0.98 9.00 -11.81
CA LEU A 223 1.84 9.16 -10.65
C LEU A 223 2.88 10.26 -10.90
N PHE A 224 3.70 10.14 -11.95
CA PHE A 224 4.77 11.08 -12.25
C PHE A 224 4.25 12.47 -12.67
N ASP A 225 3.14 12.54 -13.40
CA ASP A 225 2.51 13.80 -13.81
C ASP A 225 1.92 14.56 -12.61
N GLY A 226 1.48 13.86 -11.57
CA GLY A 226 1.00 14.47 -10.33
C GLY A 226 2.11 14.91 -9.37
N LEU A 227 3.37 14.54 -9.61
CA LEU A 227 4.47 14.88 -8.70
C LEU A 227 4.87 16.37 -8.80
N PRO A 228 5.27 17.02 -7.68
CA PRO A 228 5.93 18.32 -7.75
C PRO A 228 7.18 18.26 -8.63
N GLN A 229 7.39 19.26 -9.49
CA GLN A 229 8.47 19.28 -10.49
C GLN A 229 9.85 18.94 -9.93
N LYS A 230 10.20 19.47 -8.74
CA LYS A 230 11.48 19.17 -8.08
C LYS A 230 11.62 17.70 -7.70
N THR A 231 10.55 17.08 -7.20
CA THR A 231 10.52 15.66 -6.84
C THR A 231 10.62 14.80 -8.09
N ARG A 232 9.81 15.12 -9.12
CA ARG A 232 9.82 14.44 -10.42
C ARG A 232 11.21 14.42 -11.04
N ALA A 233 11.84 15.59 -11.19
CA ALA A 233 13.17 15.71 -11.77
C ALA A 233 14.25 14.94 -11.00
N MET A 234 14.14 14.89 -9.66
CA MET A 234 15.04 14.10 -8.83
C MET A 234 14.87 12.60 -9.08
N LEU A 235 13.63 12.11 -9.15
CA LEU A 235 13.34 10.69 -9.38
C LEU A 235 13.72 10.25 -10.80
N GLU A 236 13.41 11.06 -11.81
CA GLU A 236 13.80 10.80 -13.21
C GLU A 236 15.32 10.75 -13.37
N LYS A 237 16.07 11.61 -12.66
CA LYS A 237 17.53 11.58 -12.65
C LYS A 237 18.10 10.30 -12.02
N ASN A 238 17.37 9.66 -11.11
CA ASN A 238 17.79 8.47 -10.39
C ASN A 238 16.92 7.25 -10.76
N ILE A 239 16.49 7.16 -12.02
CA ILE A 239 15.48 6.18 -12.42
C ILE A 239 15.90 4.72 -12.19
N ASP A 240 17.19 4.42 -12.30
CA ASP A 240 17.71 3.07 -12.00
C ASP A 240 17.53 2.71 -10.52
N LEU A 241 17.79 3.65 -9.61
CA LEU A 241 17.54 3.45 -8.17
C LEU A 241 16.03 3.32 -7.87
N VAL A 242 15.21 4.08 -8.59
CA VAL A 242 13.73 4.00 -8.49
C VAL A 242 13.25 2.63 -8.97
N GLN A 243 13.79 2.11 -10.06
CA GLN A 243 13.53 0.77 -10.58
C GLN A 243 13.95 -0.31 -9.58
N GLU A 244 15.14 -0.19 -9.02
CA GLU A 244 15.67 -1.11 -8.01
C GLU A 244 14.83 -1.12 -6.73
N ALA A 245 14.36 0.05 -6.29
CA ALA A 245 13.46 0.18 -5.16
C ALA A 245 12.11 -0.54 -5.41
N VAL A 246 11.56 -0.53 -6.63
CA VAL A 246 10.35 -1.33 -6.97
C VAL A 246 10.63 -2.82 -6.78
N ILE A 247 11.75 -3.33 -7.32
CA ILE A 247 12.10 -4.75 -7.21
C ILE A 247 12.33 -5.15 -5.75
N LEU A 248 12.97 -4.30 -4.95
CA LEU A 248 13.08 -4.52 -3.51
C LEU A 248 11.68 -4.61 -2.87
N GLY A 249 10.79 -3.66 -3.16
CA GLY A 249 9.40 -3.70 -2.69
C GLY A 249 8.68 -5.00 -3.03
N THR A 250 8.84 -5.49 -4.27
CA THR A 250 8.27 -6.76 -4.74
C THR A 250 8.81 -7.96 -3.95
N LEU A 251 10.12 -7.99 -3.67
CA LEU A 251 10.72 -9.06 -2.87
C LEU A 251 10.23 -9.03 -1.42
N LEU A 252 10.11 -7.86 -0.82
CA LEU A 252 9.60 -7.70 0.54
C LEU A 252 8.12 -8.12 0.65
N ASP A 253 7.31 -7.87 -0.37
CA ASP A 253 5.91 -8.34 -0.42
C ASP A 253 5.83 -9.86 -0.62
N ALA A 254 6.67 -10.42 -1.50
CA ALA A 254 6.69 -11.86 -1.75
C ALA A 254 7.16 -12.68 -0.54
N PHE A 255 8.12 -12.13 0.23
CA PHE A 255 8.64 -12.70 1.46
C PHE A 255 8.18 -11.88 2.66
N PHE A 256 6.90 -11.97 3.01
CA PHE A 256 6.32 -11.20 4.12
C PHE A 256 6.97 -11.55 5.46
N TRP A 257 7.02 -10.57 6.36
CA TRP A 257 7.57 -10.72 7.70
C TRP A 257 6.53 -10.29 8.73
N GLU A 258 5.93 -11.28 9.38
CA GLU A 258 4.84 -11.14 10.34
C GLU A 258 5.16 -11.99 11.57
N ASP A 259 4.87 -11.47 12.76
CA ASP A 259 5.10 -12.17 14.05
C ASP A 259 6.51 -12.76 14.23
N GLY A 260 7.52 -12.03 13.75
CA GLY A 260 8.92 -12.44 13.82
C GLY A 260 9.30 -13.58 12.88
N LYS A 261 8.41 -14.01 11.99
CA LYS A 261 8.65 -15.10 11.04
C LYS A 261 8.55 -14.60 9.62
N VAL A 262 9.47 -15.06 8.77
CA VAL A 262 9.37 -14.86 7.33
C VAL A 262 8.44 -15.93 6.78
N GLY A 263 7.53 -15.54 5.90
CA GLY A 263 6.68 -16.43 5.13
C GLY A 263 6.72 -16.09 3.66
N CYS A 264 6.08 -16.92 2.84
CA CYS A 264 5.88 -16.62 1.43
C CYS A 264 4.60 -17.28 0.90
N GLY A 265 3.84 -16.53 0.10
CA GLY A 265 2.66 -17.07 -0.59
C GLY A 265 3.06 -17.94 -1.78
N GLN A 266 2.58 -19.18 -1.85
CA GLN A 266 2.92 -20.11 -2.94
C GLN A 266 2.58 -19.55 -4.33
N VAL A 267 1.46 -18.82 -4.43
CA VAL A 267 1.03 -18.17 -5.68
C VAL A 267 2.01 -17.05 -6.08
N THR A 268 2.41 -16.21 -5.13
CA THR A 268 3.36 -15.11 -5.35
C THR A 268 4.75 -15.63 -5.73
N ILE A 269 5.25 -16.67 -5.07
CA ILE A 269 6.56 -17.26 -5.37
C ILE A 269 6.62 -17.83 -6.78
N LYS A 270 5.54 -18.45 -7.28
CA LYS A 270 5.47 -18.90 -8.68
C LYS A 270 5.57 -17.75 -9.69
N ALA A 271 5.01 -16.59 -9.36
CA ALA A 271 5.03 -15.41 -10.22
C ALA A 271 6.31 -14.58 -10.06
N LEU A 272 7.04 -14.73 -8.95
CA LEU A 272 8.19 -13.92 -8.59
C LEU A 272 9.28 -13.85 -9.67
N PRO A 273 9.66 -14.93 -10.39
CA PRO A 273 10.63 -14.83 -11.48
C PRO A 273 10.23 -13.82 -12.57
N LYS A 274 8.92 -13.68 -12.83
CA LYS A 274 8.36 -12.70 -13.78
C LYS A 274 8.31 -11.30 -13.18
N PHE A 275 8.01 -11.19 -11.88
CA PHE A 275 7.95 -9.89 -11.21
C PHE A 275 9.31 -9.23 -11.09
N ILE A 276 10.38 -9.98 -10.79
CA ILE A 276 11.73 -9.40 -10.68
C ILE A 276 12.31 -8.90 -12.02
N THR A 277 11.70 -9.25 -13.16
CA THR A 277 12.08 -8.71 -14.48
C THR A 277 11.34 -7.42 -14.82
N TYR A 278 10.52 -6.89 -13.92
CA TYR A 278 9.74 -5.67 -14.14
C TYR A 278 10.57 -4.49 -14.66
N ARG A 279 9.99 -3.69 -15.55
CA ARG A 279 10.53 -2.40 -15.93
C ARG A 279 9.45 -1.33 -15.85
N ILE A 280 9.73 -0.23 -15.16
CA ILE A 280 8.82 0.90 -15.09
C ILE A 280 8.63 1.46 -16.51
N PRO A 281 7.39 1.55 -17.03
CA PRO A 281 7.09 1.95 -18.40
C PRO A 281 7.10 3.48 -18.58
N LEU A 282 8.23 4.14 -18.32
CA LEU A 282 8.41 5.61 -18.50
C LEU A 282 8.90 6.02 -19.90
N GLY A 283 8.91 5.08 -20.86
CA GLY A 283 9.21 5.33 -22.28
C GLY A 283 7.98 5.70 -23.10
#